data_AF-A0A328NZD8-F1
#
_entry.id   AF-A0A328NZD8-F1
#
_cell.length_a   1.000
_cell.length_b   1.000
_cell.length_c   1.000
_cell.angle_alpha   90.00
_cell.angle_beta   90.00
_cell.angle_gamma   90.00
#
_symmetry.space_group_name_H-M   'P 1'
#
loop_
_entity.id
_entity.type
_entity.pdbx_description
1 polymer ?
#
loop_
_entity_poly.entity_id
_entity_poly.type
_entity_poly.pdbx_seq_one_letter_code
_entity_poly.pdbx_strand_id
1 'polypeptide(L)' 'MSNTSNYPESDPRHHTQKIKSMLEQSISHVRSDVGKVTDPKAQALFETTAEVLGGLVTAYDHFEQRSEEAWK' A
#
# COMPACT_ATOMS: atom_id res chain seq x y z
N MET A 1 12.96 -5.14 8.69
CA MET A 1 13.67 -4.53 7.54
C MET A 1 13.29 -3.06 7.51
N SER A 2 14.26 -2.18 7.73
CA SER A 2 14.04 -0.74 7.82
C SER A 2 13.84 -0.17 6.42
N ASN A 3 12.66 0.38 6.15
CA ASN A 3 12.33 1.06 4.89
C ASN A 3 12.98 2.44 4.93
N THR A 4 14.28 2.53 4.67
CA THR A 4 14.98 3.82 4.63
C THR A 4 14.71 4.45 3.26
N SER A 5 13.73 5.35 3.19
CA SER A 5 13.52 6.20 2.03
C SER A 5 14.78 7.01 1.73
N ASN A 6 15.20 7.01 0.46
CA ASN A 6 16.38 7.77 0.01
C ASN A 6 16.11 9.29 -0.12
N TYR A 7 14.90 9.73 0.25
CA TYR A 7 14.43 11.11 0.18
C TYR A 7 14.48 11.78 1.55
N PRO A 8 14.77 13.09 1.63
CA PRO A 8 14.72 13.83 2.89
C PRO A 8 13.29 13.85 3.44
N GLU A 9 13.12 14.00 4.76
CA GLU A 9 11.81 13.98 5.41
C GLU A 9 10.86 15.08 4.89
N SER A 10 11.39 16.20 4.39
CA SER A 10 10.56 17.25 3.77
C SER A 10 10.00 16.87 2.40
N ASP A 11 10.53 15.83 1.77
CA ASP A 11 10.06 15.36 0.47
C ASP A 11 8.84 14.45 0.68
N PRO A 12 7.69 14.73 0.04
CA PRO A 12 6.51 13.91 0.20
C PRO A 12 6.76 12.43 -0.15
N ARG A 13 7.70 12.13 -1.06
CA ARG A 13 8.07 10.75 -1.44
C ARG A 13 8.64 9.94 -0.26
N HIS A 14 9.26 10.59 0.71
CA HIS A 14 9.69 9.94 1.94
C HIS A 14 8.49 9.32 2.68
N HIS A 15 7.39 10.07 2.76
CA HIS A 15 6.19 9.62 3.47
C HIS A 15 5.36 8.65 2.63
N THR A 16 5.22 8.88 1.32
CA THR A 16 4.45 7.99 0.45
C THR A 16 5.04 6.59 0.41
N GLN A 17 6.37 6.44 0.37
CA GLN A 17 7.03 5.13 0.39
C GLN A 17 6.73 4.35 1.69
N LYS A 18 6.73 5.03 2.83
CA LYS A 18 6.40 4.42 4.12
C LYS A 18 4.92 4.00 4.16
N ILE A 19 4.02 4.87 3.71
CA ILE A 19 2.58 4.57 3.68
C ILE A 19 2.29 3.41 2.73
N LYS A 20 2.84 3.44 1.52
CA LYS A 20 2.71 2.36 0.53
C LYS A 20 3.13 1.00 1.11
N SER A 21 4.27 0.94 1.79
CA SER A 21 4.72 -0.30 2.44
C SER A 21 3.75 -0.81 3.52
N MET A 22 3.14 0.09 4.30
CA MET A 22 2.12 -0.31 5.29
C MET A 22 0.85 -0.85 4.62
N LEU A 23 0.43 -0.25 3.51
CA LEU A 23 -0.71 -0.72 2.72
C LEU A 23 -0.43 -2.10 2.13
N GLU A 24 0.75 -2.31 1.53
CA GLU A 24 1.17 -3.61 0.97
C GLU A 24 1.22 -4.72 2.02
N GLN A 25 1.76 -4.42 3.21
CA GLN A 25 1.76 -5.34 4.34
C GLN A 25 0.34 -5.69 4.78
N SER A 26 -0.56 -4.70 4.80
CA SER A 26 -1.96 -4.90 5.16
C SER A 26 -2.69 -5.76 4.12
N ILE A 27 -2.47 -5.51 2.82
CA ILE A 27 -2.98 -6.34 1.71
C ILE A 27 -2.54 -7.79 1.87
N SER A 28 -1.24 -8.02 2.14
CA SER A 28 -0.71 -9.37 2.35
C SER A 28 -1.39 -10.07 3.54
N HIS A 29 -1.64 -9.33 4.62
CA HIS A 29 -2.28 -9.88 5.81
C HIS A 29 -3.72 -10.30 5.53
N VAL A 30 -4.55 -9.39 4.99
CA VAL A 30 -5.97 -9.68 4.74
C VAL A 30 -6.16 -10.80 3.72
N ARG A 31 -5.31 -10.89 2.68
CA ARG A 31 -5.34 -12.01 1.72
C ARG A 31 -4.96 -13.35 2.37
N SER A 32 -4.03 -13.34 3.32
CA SER A 32 -3.69 -14.53 4.09
C SER A 32 -4.87 -14.98 4.97
N ASP A 33 -5.62 -14.04 5.53
CA ASP A 33 -6.73 -14.32 6.44
C ASP A 33 -7.99 -14.86 5.74
N VAL A 34 -8.19 -14.55 4.45
CA VAL A 34 -9.27 -15.16 3.64
C VAL A 34 -9.26 -16.69 3.74
N GLY A 35 -8.07 -17.31 3.68
CA GLY A 35 -7.90 -18.77 3.77
C GLY A 35 -8.00 -19.34 5.19
N LYS A 36 -8.05 -18.49 6.23
CA LYS A 36 -8.12 -18.89 7.64
C LYS A 36 -9.52 -18.85 8.22
N VAL A 37 -10.44 -18.13 7.56
CA VAL A 37 -11.82 -17.95 8.02
C VAL A 37 -12.79 -18.72 7.12
N THR A 38 -13.86 -19.22 7.71
CA THR A 38 -14.94 -19.93 6.99
C THR A 38 -16.20 -19.10 6.83
N ASP A 39 -16.30 -17.95 7.51
CA ASP A 39 -17.44 -17.05 7.38
C ASP A 39 -17.38 -16.33 6.02
N PRO A 40 -18.38 -16.51 5.15
CA PRO A 40 -18.33 -15.97 3.79
C PRO A 40 -18.40 -14.44 3.76
N LYS A 41 -18.98 -13.79 4.79
CA LYS A 41 -19.02 -12.32 4.86
C LYS A 41 -17.66 -11.76 5.24
N ALA A 42 -16.93 -12.41 6.14
CA ALA A 42 -15.56 -12.06 6.49
C ALA A 42 -14.62 -12.21 5.29
N GLN A 43 -14.75 -13.31 4.52
CA GLN A 43 -13.98 -13.49 3.28
C GLN A 43 -14.22 -12.34 2.29
N ALA A 44 -15.48 -12.02 2.01
CA ALA A 44 -15.84 -10.93 1.10
C ALA A 44 -15.32 -9.57 1.61
N LEU A 45 -15.35 -9.32 2.92
CA LEU A 45 -14.78 -8.12 3.53
C LEU A 45 -13.28 -8.03 3.30
N PHE A 46 -12.54 -9.12 3.52
CA PHE A 46 -11.08 -9.14 3.34
C PHE A 46 -10.67 -8.97 1.89
N GLU A 47 -11.39 -9.60 0.94
CA GLU A 47 -11.17 -9.40 -0.49
C GLU A 47 -11.43 -7.95 -0.92
N THR A 48 -12.55 -7.37 -0.49
CA THR A 48 -12.89 -5.97 -0.77
C THR A 48 -11.85 -5.02 -0.16
N THR A 49 -11.40 -5.31 1.06
CA THR A 49 -10.35 -4.53 1.73
C THR A 49 -9.05 -4.58 0.92
N ALA A 50 -8.63 -5.76 0.47
CA ALA A 50 -7.43 -5.91 -0.34
C ALA A 50 -7.51 -5.12 -1.66
N GLU A 51 -8.68 -5.09 -2.29
CA GLU A 51 -8.91 -4.33 -3.54
C GLU A 51 -8.81 -2.82 -3.31
N VAL A 52 -9.51 -2.28 -2.31
CA VAL A 52 -9.47 -0.84 -1.98
C VAL A 52 -8.05 -0.40 -1.64
N LEU A 53 -7.34 -1.18 -0.81
CA LEU A 53 -5.95 -0.89 -0.46
C LEU A 53 -5.04 -0.96 -1.70
N GLY A 54 -5.28 -1.89 -2.64
CA GLY A 54 -4.56 -1.96 -3.91
C GLY A 54 -4.77 -0.74 -4.80
N GLY A 55 -5.98 -0.19 -4.82
CA GLY A 55 -6.28 1.09 -5.46
C GLY A 55 -5.49 2.25 -4.83
N LEU A 56 -5.36 2.28 -3.50
CA LEU A 56 -4.54 3.29 -2.81
C LEU A 56 -3.05 3.14 -3.16
N VAL A 57 -2.50 1.92 -3.14
CA VAL A 57 -1.10 1.66 -3.54
C VAL A 57 -0.84 2.22 -4.95
N THR A 58 -1.74 1.94 -5.89
CA THR A 58 -1.66 2.45 -7.26
C THR A 58 -1.66 3.98 -7.32
N ALA A 59 -2.49 4.64 -6.51
CA ALA A 59 -2.51 6.10 -6.43
C ALA A 59 -1.18 6.69 -5.89
N TYR A 60 -0.55 6.03 -4.92
CA TYR A 60 0.77 6.42 -4.42
C TYR A 60 1.86 6.22 -5.48
N ASP A 61 1.87 5.10 -6.21
CA ASP A 61 2.80 4.89 -7.32
C ASP A 61 2.66 5.96 -8.40
N HIS A 62 1.43 6.32 -8.79
CA HIS A 62 1.20 7.38 -9.76
C HIS A 62 1.71 8.75 -9.27
N PHE A 63 1.56 9.06 -7.98
CA PHE A 63 2.11 10.29 -7.40
C PHE A 63 3.64 10.28 -7.45
N GLU A 64 4.26 9.19 -7.00
CA GLU A 64 5.73 9.03 -6.98
C GLU A 64 6.33 9.18 -8.38
N GLN A 65 5.74 8.53 -9.40
CA GLN A 65 6.17 8.63 -10.79
C GLN A 65 6.07 10.06 -11.35
N ARG A 66 4.95 10.75 -11.11
CA ARG A 66 4.79 12.15 -11.54
C ARG A 66 5.77 13.09 -10.83
N SER A 67 6.07 12.82 -9.56
CA SER A 67 7.10 13.57 -8.84
C SER A 67 8.48 13.35 -9.45
N GLU A 68 8.84 12.11 -9.83
CA GLU A 68 10.12 11.84 -10.51
C GLU A 68 10.23 12.54 -11.87
N GLU A 69 9.16 12.60 -12.66
CA GLU A 69 9.13 13.34 -13.93
C GLU A 69 9.32 14.85 -13.74
N ALA A 70 8.73 15.43 -12.69
CA ALA A 70 8.85 16.85 -12.38
C ALA A 70 10.26 17.27 -11.91
N TRP A 71 11.11 16.32 -11.52
CA TRP A 71 12.47 16.55 -11.04
C TRP A 71 13.57 16.21 -12.07
N LYS A 72 13.20 15.82 -13.30
CA LYS A 72 14.15 15.63 -14.41
C LYS A 72 14.53 16.94 -15.10
#